data_AF-I4A503-F1
#
_entry.id   AF-I4A503-F1
#
_cell.length_a   1.000
_cell.length_b   1.000
_cell.length_c   1.000
_cell.angle_alpha   90.00
_cell.angle_beta   90.00
_cell.angle_gamma   90.00
#
_symmetry.space_group_name_H-M   'P 1'
#
loop_
_entity.id
_entity.type
_entity.pdbx_description
1 polymer ?
#
loop_
_entity_poly.entity_id
_entity_poly.type
_entity_poly.pdbx_seq_one_letter_code
_entity_poly.pdbx_strand_id
1 'polypeptide(L)'
;MILQNEKHQFSDIELYNKIKRQEKLEFYLTWPVLILTFIFCLPLGIYLIHQRTTVDKEAALKIYKFINVIGWVIVIFLLINMAIDIAMDIELDQFEGGAYGDYIPFLILGVAFIVWARNSKARSIRYKKYLKLVLIERKRKVEDIANTLGISKETVKYDLMKMSAKNYFPGGFFDILAGGMVFPYMDSRKEYTHTKPIVKVEIKVITCKGCGASNSVVEGTIAECEYCGSKLS
;
A
#
# COMPACT_ATOMS: atom_id res chain seq x y z
N MET A 1 -9.89 29.57 -22.70
CA MET A 1 -9.66 28.12 -22.83
C MET A 1 -8.24 27.90 -23.30
N ILE A 2 -7.25 27.76 -22.39
CA ILE A 2 -5.96 27.13 -22.65
C ILE A 2 -5.55 26.43 -21.34
N LEU A 3 -5.46 25.10 -21.42
CA LEU A 3 -4.92 24.21 -20.39
C LEU A 3 -3.41 24.39 -20.31
N GLN A 4 -2.87 24.78 -19.15
CA GLN A 4 -1.46 24.59 -18.84
C GLN A 4 -1.28 24.08 -17.39
N ASN A 5 -1.31 22.76 -17.28
CA ASN A 5 -0.26 21.97 -16.65
C ASN A 5 0.10 22.29 -15.18
N GLU A 6 -0.83 22.09 -14.25
CA GLU A 6 -0.50 21.93 -12.83
C GLU A 6 0.17 20.57 -12.60
N LYS A 7 1.48 20.54 -12.82
CA LYS A 7 2.35 19.38 -12.60
C LYS A 7 2.96 19.37 -11.19
N HIS A 8 2.22 19.71 -10.14
CA HIS A 8 2.65 19.56 -8.74
C HIS A 8 1.46 19.01 -7.94
N GLN A 9 1.48 17.80 -7.38
CA GLN A 9 2.30 17.44 -6.22
C GLN A 9 2.28 15.90 -6.07
N PHE A 10 3.20 15.20 -6.74
CA PHE A 10 3.39 13.74 -6.62
C PHE A 10 4.43 13.34 -5.55
N SER A 11 4.96 14.29 -4.76
CA SER A 11 6.07 14.03 -3.84
C SER A 11 5.67 13.29 -2.55
N ASP A 12 4.41 13.35 -2.11
CA ASP A 12 4.00 12.72 -0.84
C ASP A 12 3.65 11.22 -1.02
N ILE A 13 3.20 10.78 -2.21
CA ILE A 13 3.03 9.35 -2.55
C ILE A 13 4.41 8.72 -2.81
N GLU A 14 5.32 9.47 -3.40
CA GLU A 14 6.71 9.05 -3.59
C GLU A 14 7.45 8.97 -2.25
N LEU A 15 7.21 9.91 -1.33
CA LEU A 15 7.70 9.85 0.06
C LEU A 15 7.08 8.66 0.83
N TYR A 16 5.77 8.41 0.69
CA TYR A 16 5.11 7.21 1.22
C TYR A 16 5.73 5.92 0.66
N ASN A 17 5.98 5.87 -0.65
CA ASN A 17 6.68 4.76 -1.30
C ASN A 17 8.15 4.67 -0.89
N LYS A 18 8.81 5.79 -0.54
CA LYS A 18 10.22 5.85 -0.11
C LYS A 18 10.39 5.43 1.35
N ILE A 19 9.48 5.82 2.25
CA ILE A 19 9.39 5.31 3.63
C ILE A 19 9.15 3.80 3.62
N LYS A 20 8.19 3.35 2.80
CA LYS A 20 7.88 1.93 2.58
C LYS A 20 9.01 1.11 1.96
N ARG A 21 9.96 1.74 1.26
CA ARG A 21 11.11 1.07 0.62
C ARG A 21 12.28 0.83 1.59
N GLN A 22 12.24 1.35 2.82
CA GLN A 22 13.39 1.33 3.76
C GLN A 22 13.32 0.25 4.85
N GLU A 23 12.17 -0.38 5.12
CA GLU A 23 12.13 -1.58 5.96
C GLU A 23 12.58 -2.77 5.10
N LYS A 24 13.86 -3.15 5.22
CA LYS A 24 14.35 -4.41 4.63
C LYS A 24 13.46 -5.53 5.14
N LEU A 25 12.63 -6.06 4.26
CA LEU A 25 11.80 -7.20 4.61
C LEU A 25 12.73 -8.38 4.89
N GLU A 26 12.68 -8.92 6.10
CA GLU A 26 13.45 -10.10 6.45
C GLU A 26 13.16 -11.24 5.46
N PHE A 27 14.17 -12.04 5.13
CA PHE A 27 14.07 -13.08 4.11
C PHE A 27 12.91 -14.06 4.38
N TYR A 28 12.67 -14.40 5.66
CA TYR A 28 11.60 -15.29 6.08
C TYR A 28 10.18 -14.72 5.91
N LEU A 29 10.06 -13.40 5.70
CA LEU A 29 8.79 -12.74 5.41
C LEU A 29 8.51 -12.68 3.91
N THR A 30 9.40 -13.15 3.02
CA THR A 30 9.17 -13.14 1.57
C THR A 30 8.03 -14.06 1.15
N TRP A 31 7.33 -13.73 0.06
CA TRP A 31 6.19 -14.51 -0.44
C TRP A 31 6.51 -15.99 -0.72
N PRO A 32 7.65 -16.35 -1.34
CA PRO A 32 8.00 -17.76 -1.56
C PRO A 32 8.18 -18.52 -0.24
N VAL A 33 8.85 -17.92 0.75
CA VAL A 33 9.06 -18.56 2.06
C VAL A 33 7.74 -18.71 2.81
N LEU A 34 6.83 -17.73 2.74
CA LEU A 34 5.48 -17.85 3.29
C LEU A 34 4.69 -18.98 2.64
N ILE A 35 4.72 -19.09 1.31
CA ILE A 35 4.05 -20.17 0.58
C ILE A 35 4.60 -21.53 1.00
N LEU A 36 5.93 -21.66 1.00
CA LEU A 36 6.61 -22.90 1.35
C LEU A 36 6.31 -23.29 2.80
N THR A 37 6.41 -22.34 3.73
CA THR A 37 6.09 -22.58 5.14
C THR A 37 4.62 -22.95 5.33
N PHE A 38 3.70 -22.33 4.61
CA PHE A 38 2.27 -22.64 4.69
C PHE A 38 1.94 -24.06 4.18
N ILE A 39 2.64 -24.53 3.15
CA ILE A 39 2.48 -25.88 2.60
C ILE A 39 2.99 -26.94 3.59
N PHE A 40 4.18 -26.75 4.14
CA PHE A 40 4.79 -27.73 5.05
C PHE A 40 4.30 -27.59 6.50
N CYS A 41 3.87 -26.41 6.92
CA CYS A 41 3.46 -26.07 8.28
C CYS A 41 2.40 -24.96 8.28
N LEU A 42 1.14 -25.33 8.04
CA LEU A 42 -0.01 -24.43 8.00
C LEU A 42 -0.12 -23.45 9.19
N PRO A 43 0.03 -23.85 10.47
CA PRO A 43 -0.06 -22.90 11.60
C PRO A 43 1.05 -21.85 11.58
N LEU A 44 2.28 -22.26 11.25
CA LEU A 44 3.42 -21.35 11.16
C LEU A 44 3.28 -20.40 9.96
N GLY A 45 2.74 -20.89 8.84
CA GLY A 45 2.41 -20.07 7.68
C GLY A 45 1.42 -18.95 8.02
N ILE A 46 0.33 -19.25 8.74
CA ILE A 46 -0.64 -18.24 9.19
C ILE A 46 0.04 -17.21 10.10
N TYR A 47 0.87 -17.66 11.04
CA TYR A 47 1.59 -16.78 11.96
C TYR A 47 2.52 -15.80 11.21
N LEU A 48 3.34 -16.30 10.29
CA LEU A 48 4.25 -15.46 9.51
C LEU A 48 3.50 -14.48 8.58
N ILE A 49 2.34 -14.88 8.05
CA ILE A 49 1.48 -13.97 7.29
C ILE A 49 0.98 -12.84 8.19
N HIS A 50 0.54 -13.14 9.41
CA HIS A 50 0.13 -12.12 10.36
C HIS A 50 1.26 -11.12 10.63
N GLN A 51 2.46 -11.62 10.93
CA GLN A 51 3.66 -10.80 11.14
C GLN A 51 4.02 -9.96 9.91
N ARG A 52 3.94 -10.53 8.70
CA ARG A 52 4.16 -9.78 7.45
C ARG A 52 3.17 -8.64 7.31
N THR A 53 1.88 -8.86 7.59
CA THR A 53 0.86 -7.79 7.46
C THR A 53 0.98 -6.70 8.51
N THR A 54 1.63 -6.96 9.65
CA THR A 54 1.92 -5.92 10.63
C THR A 54 3.06 -5.01 10.19
N VAL A 55 4.03 -5.53 9.45
CA VAL A 55 5.20 -4.77 8.93
C VAL A 55 4.82 -4.11 7.58
N ASP A 56 4.47 -4.92 6.59
CA ASP A 56 4.16 -4.49 5.23
C ASP A 56 2.67 -4.17 5.06
N LYS A 57 2.33 -2.87 5.12
CA LYS A 57 0.95 -2.38 4.93
C LYS A 57 0.42 -2.64 3.53
N GLU A 58 1.29 -2.71 2.52
CA GLU A 58 0.86 -3.08 1.17
C GLU A 58 0.49 -4.55 1.10
N ALA A 59 1.28 -5.44 1.72
CA ALA A 59 0.90 -6.84 1.86
C ALA A 59 -0.42 -6.98 2.62
N ALA A 60 -0.63 -6.22 3.71
CA ALA A 60 -1.90 -6.20 4.42
C ALA A 60 -3.09 -5.79 3.54
N LEU A 61 -2.88 -4.86 2.61
CA LEU A 61 -3.90 -4.45 1.64
C LEU A 61 -4.05 -5.43 0.46
N LYS A 62 -3.10 -6.33 0.20
CA LYS A 62 -3.16 -7.29 -0.91
C LYS A 62 -3.40 -8.74 -0.46
N ILE A 63 -3.39 -9.01 0.84
CA ILE A 63 -3.50 -10.35 1.44
C ILE A 63 -4.73 -11.14 0.96
N TYR A 64 -5.84 -10.46 0.70
CA TYR A 64 -7.05 -11.10 0.21
C TYR A 64 -6.85 -11.87 -1.10
N LYS A 65 -5.93 -11.44 -1.97
CA LYS A 65 -5.63 -12.14 -3.22
C LYS A 65 -5.00 -13.49 -2.92
N PHE A 66 -4.05 -13.51 -2.00
CA PHE A 66 -3.34 -14.71 -1.58
C PHE A 66 -4.27 -15.71 -0.91
N ILE A 67 -5.05 -15.27 0.08
CA ILE A 67 -6.03 -16.12 0.78
C ILE A 67 -7.07 -16.68 -0.21
N ASN A 68 -7.53 -15.87 -1.17
CA ASN A 68 -8.49 -16.33 -2.17
C ASN A 68 -7.92 -17.44 -3.06
N VAL A 69 -6.65 -17.31 -3.49
CA VAL A 69 -5.97 -18.35 -4.29
C VAL A 69 -5.87 -19.64 -3.48
N ILE A 70 -5.41 -19.58 -2.22
CA ILE A 70 -5.31 -20.76 -1.36
C ILE A 70 -6.67 -21.44 -1.17
N GLY A 71 -7.72 -20.67 -0.87
CA GLY A 71 -9.06 -21.21 -0.70
C GLY A 71 -9.55 -21.96 -1.94
N TRP A 72 -9.36 -21.40 -3.13
CA TRP A 72 -9.72 -22.08 -4.38
C TRP A 72 -8.85 -23.30 -4.68
N VAL A 73 -7.55 -23.25 -4.39
CA VAL A 73 -6.66 -24.41 -4.56
C VAL A 73 -7.13 -25.58 -3.69
N ILE A 74 -7.48 -25.34 -2.43
CA ILE A 74 -7.99 -26.37 -1.52
C ILE A 74 -9.30 -26.97 -2.05
N VAL A 75 -10.26 -26.12 -2.44
CA VAL A 75 -11.56 -26.58 -2.93
C VAL A 75 -11.41 -27.38 -4.24
N ILE A 76 -10.63 -26.89 -5.20
CA ILE A 76 -10.42 -27.57 -6.48
C ILE A 76 -9.70 -28.91 -6.27
N PHE A 77 -8.65 -28.92 -5.46
CA PHE A 77 -7.93 -30.14 -5.12
C PHE A 77 -8.85 -31.17 -4.48
N LEU A 78 -9.72 -30.76 -3.56
CA LEU A 78 -10.69 -31.65 -2.92
C LEU A 78 -11.72 -32.21 -3.91
N LEU A 79 -12.27 -31.36 -4.79
CA LEU A 79 -13.23 -31.81 -5.79
C LEU A 79 -12.63 -32.80 -6.78
N ILE A 80 -11.35 -32.65 -7.14
CA ILE A 80 -10.64 -33.60 -8.00
C ILE A 80 -10.49 -34.96 -7.30
N ASN A 81 -10.03 -34.99 -6.05
CA ASN A 81 -9.89 -36.26 -5.31
C ASN A 81 -11.24 -36.94 -5.10
N MET A 82 -12.27 -36.17 -4.73
CA MET A 82 -13.63 -36.69 -4.60
C MET A 82 -14.17 -37.28 -5.91
N ALA A 83 -13.87 -36.67 -7.05
CA ALA A 83 -14.27 -37.20 -8.36
C ALA A 83 -13.53 -38.49 -8.74
N ILE A 84 -12.25 -38.60 -8.38
CA ILE A 84 -11.45 -39.81 -8.60
C ILE A 84 -12.01 -40.97 -7.75
N ASP A 85 -12.27 -40.73 -6.46
CA ASP A 85 -12.81 -41.75 -5.57
C ASP A 85 -14.18 -42.25 -6.04
N ILE A 86 -15.09 -41.33 -6.38
CA ILE A 86 -16.41 -41.69 -6.92
C ILE A 86 -16.26 -42.52 -8.20
N ALA A 87 -15.34 -42.16 -9.10
CA ALA A 87 -15.12 -42.92 -10.33
C ALA A 87 -14.58 -44.34 -10.04
N MET A 88 -13.66 -44.47 -9.08
CA MET A 88 -13.11 -45.76 -8.66
C MET A 88 -14.17 -46.65 -7.99
N ASP A 89 -15.01 -46.09 -7.11
CA ASP A 89 -16.07 -46.83 -6.43
C ASP A 89 -17.11 -47.39 -7.41
N ILE A 90 -17.45 -46.61 -8.45
CA ILE A 90 -18.34 -47.04 -9.54
C ILE A 90 -17.72 -48.19 -10.33
N GLU A 91 -16.42 -48.13 -10.65
CA GLU A 91 -15.73 -49.19 -11.40
C GLU A 91 -15.58 -50.49 -10.61
N LEU A 92 -15.40 -50.40 -9.29
CA LEU A 92 -15.13 -51.55 -8.41
C LEU A 92 -16.37 -52.11 -7.70
N ASP A 93 -17.55 -51.51 -7.89
CA ASP A 93 -18.82 -51.87 -7.22
C ASP A 93 -18.71 -51.92 -5.68
N GLN A 94 -17.90 -51.03 -5.11
CA GLN A 94 -17.59 -50.97 -3.66
C GLN A 94 -18.22 -49.76 -2.96
N PHE A 95 -19.46 -49.39 -3.30
CA PHE A 95 -20.08 -48.20 -2.74
C PHE A 95 -20.38 -48.33 -1.24
N GLU A 96 -19.42 -47.93 -0.40
CA GLU A 96 -19.60 -47.77 1.04
C GLU A 96 -20.05 -46.33 1.34
N GLY A 97 -21.35 -46.13 1.57
CA GLY A 97 -21.99 -44.82 1.76
C GLY A 97 -21.48 -43.94 2.93
N GLY A 98 -20.42 -44.36 3.64
CA GLY A 98 -19.72 -43.59 4.67
C GLY A 98 -18.37 -42.97 4.24
N ALA A 99 -17.83 -43.32 3.07
CA ALA A 99 -16.44 -43.02 2.68
C ALA A 99 -16.13 -41.52 2.48
N TYR A 100 -17.13 -40.67 2.23
CA TYR A 100 -16.90 -39.26 1.89
C TYR A 100 -16.93 -38.30 3.10
N GLY A 101 -17.16 -38.82 4.30
CA GLY A 101 -17.20 -38.00 5.53
C GLY A 101 -15.90 -37.21 5.78
N ASP A 102 -14.77 -37.78 5.37
CA ASP A 102 -13.44 -37.20 5.58
C ASP A 102 -13.19 -35.92 4.76
N TYR A 103 -13.96 -35.69 3.69
CA TYR A 103 -13.85 -34.48 2.86
C TYR A 103 -14.52 -33.25 3.48
N ILE A 104 -15.51 -33.45 4.34
CA ILE A 104 -16.34 -32.37 4.89
C ILE A 104 -15.51 -31.31 5.63
N PRO A 105 -14.58 -31.67 6.55
CA PRO A 105 -13.77 -30.68 7.26
C PRO A 105 -12.89 -29.82 6.33
N PHE A 106 -12.31 -30.42 5.28
CA PHE A 106 -11.45 -29.72 4.33
C PHE A 106 -12.26 -28.80 3.41
N LEU A 107 -13.47 -29.21 3.02
CA LEU A 107 -14.37 -28.36 2.26
C LEU A 107 -14.78 -27.13 3.09
N ILE A 108 -15.12 -27.32 4.37
CA ILE A 108 -15.41 -26.22 5.30
C ILE A 108 -14.21 -25.27 5.40
N LEU A 109 -12.99 -25.81 5.54
CA LEU A 109 -11.76 -25.01 5.62
C LEU A 109 -11.53 -24.18 4.34
N GLY A 110 -11.67 -24.80 3.17
CA GLY A 110 -11.51 -24.13 1.87
C GLY A 110 -12.52 -23.00 1.69
N VAL A 111 -13.81 -23.26 1.98
CA VAL A 111 -14.88 -22.26 1.94
C VAL A 111 -14.63 -21.14 2.96
N ALA A 112 -14.18 -21.47 4.17
CA ALA A 112 -13.86 -20.48 5.20
C ALA A 112 -12.76 -19.51 4.73
N PHE A 113 -11.72 -19.99 4.05
CA PHE A 113 -10.70 -19.12 3.45
C PHE A 113 -11.26 -18.23 2.34
N ILE A 114 -12.16 -18.75 1.48
CA ILE A 114 -12.79 -17.93 0.44
C ILE A 114 -13.65 -16.82 1.06
N VAL A 115 -14.44 -17.13 2.09
CA VAL A 115 -15.25 -16.13 2.82
C VAL A 115 -14.35 -15.09 3.50
N TRP A 116 -13.29 -15.53 4.17
CA TRP A 116 -12.32 -14.63 4.79
C TRP A 116 -11.64 -13.72 3.76
N ALA A 117 -11.30 -14.23 2.58
CA ALA A 117 -10.73 -13.45 1.50
C ALA A 117 -11.70 -12.37 0.99
N ARG A 118 -12.98 -12.69 0.83
CA ARG A 118 -14.01 -11.72 0.41
C ARG A 118 -14.14 -10.58 1.43
N ASN A 119 -14.23 -10.90 2.72
CA ASN A 119 -14.30 -9.91 3.80
C ASN A 119 -13.03 -9.04 3.86
N SER A 120 -11.86 -9.66 3.68
CA SER A 120 -10.58 -8.96 3.64
C SER A 120 -10.44 -8.04 2.42
N LYS A 121 -10.98 -8.45 1.26
CA LYS A 121 -11.02 -7.63 0.04
C LYS A 121 -11.85 -6.37 0.25
N ALA A 122 -13.05 -6.50 0.82
CA ALA A 122 -13.92 -5.38 1.12
C ALA A 122 -13.23 -4.36 2.04
N ARG A 123 -12.58 -4.85 3.11
CA ARG A 123 -11.80 -4.01 4.04
C ARG A 123 -10.65 -3.30 3.36
N SER A 124 -9.87 -4.00 2.53
CA SER A 124 -8.74 -3.42 1.79
C SER A 124 -9.17 -2.30 0.84
N ILE A 125 -10.26 -2.50 0.10
CA ILE A 125 -10.79 -1.47 -0.81
C ILE A 125 -11.18 -0.23 -0.01
N ARG A 126 -11.87 -0.41 1.12
CA ARG A 126 -12.28 0.70 1.99
C ARG A 126 -11.07 1.46 2.55
N TYR A 127 -10.06 0.74 3.03
CA TYR A 127 -8.83 1.35 3.56
C TYR A 127 -8.06 2.13 2.50
N LYS A 128 -8.00 1.64 1.26
CA LYS A 128 -7.41 2.39 0.14
C LYS A 128 -8.17 3.67 -0.16
N LYS A 129 -9.50 3.66 -0.06
CA LYS A 129 -10.31 4.88 -0.19
C LYS A 129 -9.97 5.87 0.92
N TYR A 130 -9.87 5.44 2.17
CA TYR A 130 -9.44 6.32 3.27
C TYR A 130 -8.05 6.92 3.04
N LEU A 131 -7.06 6.10 2.65
CA LEU A 131 -5.72 6.59 2.32
C LEU A 131 -5.75 7.66 1.23
N LYS A 132 -6.53 7.44 0.15
CA LYS A 132 -6.71 8.40 -0.93
C LYS A 132 -7.31 9.72 -0.41
N LEU A 133 -8.41 9.65 0.33
CA LEU A 133 -9.12 10.83 0.82
C LEU A 133 -8.26 11.66 1.79
N VAL A 134 -7.56 10.99 2.72
CA VAL A 134 -6.80 11.64 3.78
C VAL A 134 -5.47 12.20 3.28
N LEU A 135 -4.72 11.44 2.47
CA LEU A 135 -3.37 11.81 2.05
C LEU A 135 -3.35 12.63 0.76
N ILE A 136 -4.23 12.33 -0.20
CA ILE A 136 -4.25 12.98 -1.52
C ILE A 136 -5.26 14.11 -1.54
N GLU A 137 -6.53 13.80 -1.22
CA GLU A 137 -7.61 14.79 -1.29
C GLU A 137 -7.66 15.70 -0.04
N ARG A 138 -6.79 15.46 0.95
CA ARG A 138 -6.68 16.18 2.23
C ARG A 138 -8.01 16.33 2.99
N LYS A 139 -8.98 15.45 2.74
CA LYS A 139 -10.22 15.32 3.51
C LYS A 139 -9.90 14.55 4.78
N ARG A 140 -9.78 15.28 5.88
CA ARG A 140 -9.27 14.74 7.15
C ARG A 140 -10.31 14.63 8.25
N LYS A 141 -11.42 15.37 8.16
CA LYS A 141 -12.53 15.29 9.10
C LYS A 141 -13.36 14.03 8.84
N VAL A 142 -13.83 13.42 9.92
CA VAL A 142 -14.67 12.21 9.85
C VAL A 142 -15.94 12.49 9.04
N GLU A 143 -16.55 13.65 9.20
CA GLU A 143 -17.77 14.07 8.50
C GLU A 143 -17.56 14.10 6.99
N ASP A 144 -16.49 14.73 6.52
CA ASP A 144 -16.21 14.88 5.09
C ASP A 144 -15.97 13.52 4.43
N ILE A 145 -15.26 12.63 5.14
CA ILE A 145 -14.97 11.27 4.68
C ILE A 145 -16.25 10.42 4.67
N ALA A 146 -17.05 10.49 5.74
CA ALA A 146 -18.33 9.79 5.87
C ALA A 146 -19.29 10.19 4.75
N ASN A 147 -19.45 11.49 4.51
CA ASN A 147 -20.30 12.03 3.46
C ASN A 147 -19.80 11.64 2.06
N THR A 148 -18.48 11.69 1.83
CA THR A 148 -17.88 11.32 0.53
C THR A 148 -18.08 9.83 0.21
N LEU A 149 -18.06 8.96 1.23
CA LEU A 149 -18.14 7.51 1.04
C LEU A 149 -19.53 6.91 1.26
N GLY A 150 -20.48 7.68 1.80
CA GLY A 150 -21.80 7.18 2.19
C GLY A 150 -21.74 6.14 3.32
N ILE A 151 -20.84 6.35 4.29
CA ILE A 151 -20.61 5.41 5.42
C ILE A 151 -20.89 6.15 6.73
N SER A 152 -21.35 5.44 7.77
CA SER A 152 -21.60 6.04 9.08
C SER A 152 -20.34 6.67 9.68
N LYS A 153 -20.53 7.77 10.42
CA LYS A 153 -19.43 8.50 11.07
C LYS A 153 -18.70 7.62 12.08
N GLU A 154 -19.42 6.77 12.79
CA GLU A 154 -18.90 5.82 13.78
C GLU A 154 -17.96 4.81 13.13
N THR A 155 -18.35 4.27 11.98
CA THR A 155 -17.54 3.32 11.22
C THR A 155 -16.26 3.99 10.71
N VAL A 156 -16.37 5.20 10.16
CA VAL A 156 -15.21 5.97 9.69
C VAL A 156 -14.27 6.29 10.86
N LYS A 157 -14.79 6.77 11.98
CA LYS A 157 -14.03 7.06 13.20
C LYS A 157 -13.27 5.82 13.67
N TYR A 158 -13.96 4.68 13.83
CA TYR A 158 -13.35 3.43 14.25
C TYR A 158 -12.26 2.95 13.28
N ASP A 159 -12.54 2.96 11.98
CA ASP A 159 -11.59 2.49 10.97
C ASP A 159 -10.35 3.39 10.91
N LEU A 160 -10.51 4.72 10.97
CA LEU A 160 -9.39 5.68 10.96
C LEU A 160 -8.53 5.54 12.22
N MET A 161 -9.14 5.42 13.41
CA MET A 161 -8.40 5.15 14.66
C MET A 161 -7.59 3.85 14.54
N LYS A 162 -8.22 2.78 14.05
CA LYS A 162 -7.57 1.47 13.86
C LYS A 162 -6.44 1.52 12.83
N MET A 163 -6.60 2.29 11.75
CA MET A 163 -5.58 2.47 10.72
C MET A 163 -4.41 3.33 11.23
N SER A 164 -4.69 4.39 11.99
CA SER A 164 -3.67 5.22 12.64
C SER A 164 -2.85 4.42 13.63
N ALA A 165 -3.50 3.63 14.51
CA ALA A 165 -2.80 2.73 15.45
C ALA A 165 -1.92 1.70 14.73
N LYS A 166 -2.29 1.30 13.51
CA LYS A 166 -1.51 0.39 12.66
C LYS A 166 -0.53 1.12 11.74
N ASN A 167 -0.27 2.41 11.94
CA ASN A 167 0.66 3.21 11.17
C ASN A 167 0.41 3.18 9.64
N TYR A 168 -0.86 3.16 9.22
CA TYR A 168 -1.22 3.33 7.81
C TYR A 168 -1.06 4.78 7.33
N PHE A 169 -0.99 5.75 8.25
CA PHE A 169 -0.85 7.17 7.98
C PHE A 169 0.49 7.68 8.57
N PRO A 170 1.60 7.62 7.81
CA PRO A 170 2.90 8.04 8.33
C PRO A 170 2.88 9.49 8.81
N GLY A 171 3.32 9.72 10.05
CA GLY A 171 3.34 11.06 10.66
C GLY A 171 1.96 11.67 10.93
N GLY A 172 0.89 10.87 10.82
CA GLY A 172 -0.48 11.28 11.11
C GLY A 172 -1.09 10.49 12.25
N PHE A 173 -1.87 11.17 13.07
CA PHE A 173 -2.64 10.53 14.14
C PHE A 173 -4.10 10.97 14.10
N PHE A 174 -4.97 10.15 14.68
CA PHE A 174 -6.37 10.51 14.86
C PHE A 174 -6.53 11.34 16.13
N ASP A 175 -7.04 12.56 15.99
CA ASP A 175 -7.35 13.45 17.11
C ASP A 175 -8.87 13.45 17.35
N ILE A 176 -9.25 13.06 18.56
CA ILE A 176 -10.64 12.96 18.99
C ILE A 176 -11.28 14.34 19.10
N LEU A 177 -10.52 15.35 19.55
CA LEU A 177 -11.00 16.73 19.72
C LEU A 177 -11.15 17.42 18.36
N ALA A 178 -10.20 17.20 17.45
CA ALA A 178 -10.28 17.73 16.09
C ALA A 178 -11.31 17.00 15.20
N GLY A 179 -11.81 15.83 15.64
CA GLY A 179 -12.78 15.03 14.91
C GLY A 179 -12.23 14.43 13.61
N GLY A 180 -10.92 14.14 13.54
CA GLY A 180 -10.28 13.76 12.30
C GLY A 180 -8.80 13.43 12.38
N MET A 181 -8.18 13.25 11.22
CA MET A 181 -6.75 12.98 11.09
C MET A 181 -5.93 14.27 11.11
N VAL A 182 -4.93 14.34 11.99
CA VAL A 182 -4.00 15.47 12.12
C VAL A 182 -2.61 15.06 11.66
N PHE A 183 -1.93 15.94 10.92
CA PHE A 183 -0.58 15.71 10.40
C PHE A 183 0.30 16.93 10.70
N PRO A 184 0.94 17.00 11.88
CA PRO A 184 1.67 18.19 12.34
C PRO A 184 2.70 18.71 11.33
N TYR A 185 3.43 17.80 10.68
CA TYR A 185 4.47 18.13 9.70
C TYR A 185 3.94 18.49 8.31
N MET A 186 2.70 18.10 7.98
CA MET A 186 2.09 18.49 6.71
C MET A 186 1.38 19.84 6.78
N ASP A 187 1.01 20.27 7.98
CA ASP A 187 0.32 21.53 8.22
C ASP A 187 1.28 22.69 8.51
N SER A 188 2.51 22.45 8.97
CA SER A 188 3.56 23.47 9.07
C SER A 188 4.03 24.02 7.71
N ARG A 189 3.67 23.38 6.59
CA ARG A 189 3.84 23.93 5.23
C ARG A 189 2.71 24.88 4.81
N LYS A 190 1.73 25.17 5.67
CA LYS A 190 0.62 26.10 5.41
C LYS A 190 0.80 27.47 6.05
N GLU A 191 2.03 27.86 6.40
CA GLU A 191 2.35 29.22 6.83
C GLU A 191 3.48 29.81 5.96
N TYR A 192 3.30 29.75 4.65
CA TYR A 192 3.94 30.67 3.71
C TYR A 192 2.86 31.24 2.80
N THR A 193 1.98 32.05 3.38
CA THR A 193 1.33 33.15 2.67
C THR A 193 2.42 33.97 1.98
N HIS A 194 2.36 34.05 0.65
CA HIS A 194 3.08 34.99 -0.21
C HIS A 194 4.19 35.83 0.45
N THR A 195 5.36 35.25 0.63
CA THR A 195 6.60 36.02 0.58
C THR A 195 7.64 35.10 -0.02
N LYS A 196 8.07 35.42 -1.24
CA LYS A 196 9.22 34.77 -1.86
C LYS A 196 10.36 34.77 -0.84
N PRO A 197 11.04 33.64 -0.57
CA PRO A 197 12.31 33.73 0.10
C PRO A 197 13.24 34.45 -0.88
N ILE A 198 13.53 35.72 -0.64
CA ILE A 198 14.65 36.40 -1.29
C ILE A 198 15.88 35.80 -0.63
N VAL A 199 16.31 34.62 -1.10
CA VAL A 199 17.70 34.24 -0.98
C VAL A 199 18.40 35.20 -1.94
N LYS A 200 19.15 36.15 -1.37
CA LYS A 200 19.97 37.09 -2.14
C LYS A 200 21.16 36.29 -2.68
N VAL A 201 20.96 35.65 -3.83
CA VAL A 201 22.02 34.97 -4.57
C VAL A 201 22.66 36.01 -5.48
N GLU A 202 23.93 36.36 -5.23
CA GLU A 202 24.70 37.19 -6.15
C GLU A 202 25.03 36.37 -7.40
N ILE A 203 24.44 36.78 -8.53
CA ILE A 203 24.63 36.15 -9.83
C ILE A 203 25.63 37.00 -10.59
N LYS A 204 26.72 36.37 -11.07
CA LYS A 204 27.72 37.02 -11.90
C LYS A 204 27.62 36.47 -13.32
N VAL A 205 27.65 37.37 -14.31
CA VAL A 205 27.75 36.98 -15.71
C VAL A 205 29.22 36.75 -16.04
N ILE A 206 29.57 35.54 -16.49
CA ILE A 206 30.91 35.16 -16.92
C ILE A 206 30.87 34.80 -18.39
N THR A 207 31.79 35.35 -19.17
CA THR A 207 31.96 34.98 -20.58
C THR A 207 32.84 33.73 -20.69
N CYS A 208 32.33 32.70 -21.35
CA CYS A 208 33.05 31.45 -21.57
C CYS A 208 34.29 31.70 -22.45
N LYS A 209 35.47 31.30 -21.96
CA LYS A 209 36.73 31.39 -22.72
C LYS A 209 36.81 30.44 -23.90
N GLY A 210 35.97 29.39 -23.93
CA GLY A 210 35.95 28.38 -24.99
C GLY A 210 35.14 28.82 -26.23
N CYS A 211 33.92 29.32 -26.03
CA CYS A 211 33.01 29.67 -27.14
C CYS A 211 32.55 31.14 -27.16
N GLY A 212 32.97 31.96 -26.19
CA GLY A 212 32.57 33.36 -26.10
C GLY A 212 31.15 33.61 -25.57
N ALA A 213 30.39 32.57 -25.21
CA ALA A 213 29.03 32.73 -24.71
C ALA A 213 28.99 33.26 -23.26
N SER A 214 28.08 34.20 -22.99
CA SER A 214 27.85 34.74 -21.65
C SER A 214 26.93 33.82 -20.85
N ASN A 215 27.42 33.30 -19.73
CA ASN A 215 26.68 32.41 -18.84
C ASN A 215 26.46 33.14 -17.50
N SER A 216 25.29 32.95 -16.89
CA SER A 216 25.00 33.49 -15.56
C SER A 216 25.29 32.43 -14.52
N VAL A 217 26.27 32.67 -13.64
CA VAL A 217 26.70 31.70 -12.63
C VAL A 217 26.47 32.25 -11.23
N VAL A 218 26.19 31.35 -10.30
CA VAL A 218 26.07 31.67 -8.87
C VAL A 218 27.47 31.78 -8.28
N GLU A 219 27.73 32.89 -7.58
CA GLU A 219 29.04 33.14 -6.99
C GLU A 219 29.44 32.03 -5.99
N GLY A 220 30.67 31.52 -6.13
CA GLY A 220 31.19 30.41 -5.32
C GLY A 220 30.86 29.00 -5.83
N THR A 221 30.19 28.85 -6.98
CA THR A 221 29.90 27.55 -7.58
C THR A 221 30.75 27.28 -8.83
N ILE A 222 31.14 26.02 -9.02
CA ILE A 222 31.80 25.56 -10.26
C ILE A 222 30.69 25.30 -11.28
N ALA A 223 30.68 26.04 -12.38
CA ALA A 223 29.68 25.94 -13.44
C ALA A 223 30.32 25.52 -14.76
N GLU A 224 29.53 24.94 -15.66
CA GLU A 224 29.94 24.57 -17.01
C GLU A 224 29.16 25.42 -18.03
N CYS A 225 29.81 25.74 -19.15
CA CYS A 225 29.19 26.52 -20.21
C CYS A 225 28.03 25.74 -20.82
N GLU A 226 26.84 26.32 -20.86
CA GLU A 226 25.63 25.70 -21.43
C GLU A 226 25.76 25.39 -22.93
N TYR A 227 26.69 26.06 -23.60
CA TYR A 227 26.87 25.96 -25.05
C TYR A 227 27.96 24.99 -25.49
N CYS A 228 29.02 24.82 -24.69
CA CYS A 228 30.18 24.00 -25.11
C CYS A 228 30.72 23.08 -24.01
N GLY A 229 30.10 23.05 -22.82
CA GLY A 229 30.51 22.19 -21.71
C GLY A 229 31.86 22.55 -21.08
N SER A 230 32.50 23.65 -21.48
CA SER A 230 33.76 24.09 -20.87
C SER A 230 33.53 24.61 -19.47
N LYS A 231 34.41 24.26 -18.52
CA LYS A 231 34.35 24.78 -17.15
C LYS A 231 34.48 26.30 -17.14
N LEU A 232 33.57 26.95 -16.42
CA LEU A 232 33.54 28.40 -16.23
C LEU A 232 34.32 28.72 -14.95
N SER A 233 35.38 29.51 -15.11
CA SER A 233 36.26 30.01 -14.03
C SER A 233 36.27 31.52 -14.03
#